data_AF-A0A523ND45-F1
#
_entry.id   AF-A0A523ND45-F1
#
_cell.length_a   1.000
_cell.length_b   1.000
_cell.length_c   1.000
_cell.angle_alpha   90.00
_cell.angle_beta   90.00
_cell.angle_gamma   90.00
#
_symmetry.space_group_name_H-M   'P 1'
#
loop_
_entity.id
_entity.type
_entity.pdbx_description
1 polymer ?
#
loop_
_entity_poly.entity_id
_entity_poly.type
_entity_poly.pdbx_seq_one_letter_code
_entity_poly.pdbx_strand_id
1 'polypeptide(L)'
;DVSGIKDGQPKTWSWQLIDRYDAEHGISAMMRTTGYSLSIIGQMQVAGTIAPGVRTPDQAVPYQAYVDALAERGVAIQELS
;
A
#
# COMPACT_ATOMS: atom_id res chain seq x y z
N ASP A 1 1.62 -12.38 7.76
CA ASP A 1 1.05 -13.55 7.07
C ASP A 1 -0.41 -13.72 7.49
N VAL A 2 -1.24 -14.24 6.60
CA VAL A 2 -2.66 -14.54 6.82
C VAL A 2 -2.91 -15.97 6.36
N SER A 3 -3.34 -16.84 7.27
CA SER A 3 -3.57 -18.26 7.00
C SER A 3 -5.07 -18.60 7.03
N GLY A 4 -5.50 -19.51 6.17
CA GLY A 4 -6.87 -19.97 6.10
C GLY A 4 -7.03 -21.21 5.23
N ILE A 5 -8.27 -21.57 4.90
CA ILE A 5 -8.59 -22.66 3.97
C ILE A 5 -9.12 -22.03 2.67
N LYS A 6 -8.51 -22.38 1.54
CA LYS A 6 -9.00 -22.03 0.21
C LYS A 6 -9.12 -23.30 -0.60
N ASP A 7 -10.28 -23.49 -1.23
CA ASP A 7 -10.57 -24.68 -2.05
C ASP A 7 -10.32 -26.01 -1.29
N GLY A 8 -10.64 -26.04 0.00
CA GLY A 8 -10.47 -27.20 0.88
C GLY A 8 -9.02 -27.47 1.35
N GLN A 9 -8.06 -26.63 0.96
CA GLN A 9 -6.64 -26.78 1.33
C GLN A 9 -6.16 -25.62 2.22
N PRO A 10 -5.29 -25.87 3.21
CA PRO A 10 -4.61 -24.81 3.95
C PRO A 10 -3.81 -23.92 3.00
N LYS A 11 -4.00 -22.61 3.11
CA LYS A 11 -3.25 -21.61 2.33
C LYS A 11 -2.84 -20.46 3.24
N THR A 12 -1.65 -19.92 2.99
CA THR A 12 -1.13 -18.73 3.68
C THR A 12 -0.69 -17.73 2.63
N TRP A 13 -1.07 -16.46 2.83
CA TRP A 13 -0.56 -15.34 2.07
C TRP A 13 0.27 -14.42 2.94
N SER A 14 1.35 -13.90 2.38
CA SER A 14 2.32 -13.11 3.14
C SER A 14 2.78 -11.92 2.32
N TRP A 15 2.89 -10.76 2.96
CA TRP A 15 3.40 -9.54 2.32
C TRP A 15 4.53 -8.94 3.17
N GLN A 16 5.48 -8.31 2.50
CA GLN A 16 6.59 -7.62 3.13
C GLN A 16 6.83 -6.25 2.50
N LEU A 17 7.04 -5.25 3.34
CA LEU A 17 7.55 -3.94 2.97
C LEU A 17 8.79 -3.67 3.83
N ILE A 18 9.93 -3.47 3.18
CA ILE A 18 11.17 -3.02 3.83
C ILE A 18 11.58 -1.70 3.18
N ASP A 19 11.37 -0.60 3.90
CA ASP A 19 11.82 0.74 3.49
C ASP A 19 12.98 1.21 4.38
N ARG A 20 13.86 2.04 3.83
CA ARG A 20 15.08 2.51 4.50
C ARG A 20 15.18 4.02 4.44
N TYR A 21 16.01 4.58 5.31
CA TYR A 21 16.35 6.00 5.25
C TYR A 21 16.92 6.37 3.89
N ASP A 22 16.34 7.40 3.29
CA ASP A 22 16.77 7.99 2.03
C ASP A 22 17.81 9.08 2.35
N ALA A 23 19.08 8.70 2.26
CA ALA A 23 20.19 9.58 2.57
C ALA A 23 20.40 10.69 1.53
N GLU A 24 19.94 10.49 0.29
CA GLU A 24 20.05 11.49 -0.77
C GLU A 24 19.15 12.69 -0.48
N HIS A 25 17.90 12.42 -0.07
CA HIS A 25 16.90 13.46 0.18
C HIS A 25 16.71 13.80 1.66
N GLY A 26 17.38 13.07 2.55
CA GLY A 26 17.26 13.26 4.00
C GLY A 26 15.92 12.79 4.60
N ILE A 27 15.21 11.88 3.92
CA ILE A 27 13.84 11.47 4.28
C ILE A 27 13.88 10.12 5.01
N SER A 28 13.20 10.03 6.14
CA SER A 28 13.09 8.77 6.89
C SER A 28 12.10 7.79 6.26
N ALA A 29 12.31 6.51 6.54
CA ALA A 29 11.38 5.47 6.09
C ALA A 29 9.94 5.74 6.58
N MET A 30 9.78 6.24 7.80
CA MET A 30 8.47 6.65 8.33
C MET A 30 7.84 7.81 7.55
N MET A 31 8.64 8.82 7.19
CA MET A 31 8.16 9.94 6.37
C MET A 31 7.74 9.49 4.97
N ARG A 32 8.52 8.62 4.31
CA ARG A 32 8.19 8.05 2.99
C ARG A 32 6.89 7.24 3.06
N THR A 33 6.83 6.24 3.93
CA THR A 33 5.67 5.34 4.07
C THR A 33 4.38 6.03 4.53
N THR A 34 4.49 7.19 5.19
CA THR A 34 3.33 8.00 5.59
C THR A 34 2.95 9.01 4.51
N GLY A 35 3.90 9.83 4.09
CA GLY A 35 3.67 10.97 3.19
C GLY A 35 3.32 10.56 1.77
N TYR A 36 3.98 9.52 1.23
CA TYR A 36 3.70 9.06 -0.13
C TYR A 36 2.31 8.43 -0.21
N SER A 37 1.97 7.60 0.77
CA SER A 37 0.63 7.03 0.92
C SER A 37 -0.44 8.11 0.97
N LEU A 38 -0.27 9.14 1.84
CA LEU A 38 -1.19 10.27 1.92
C LEU A 38 -1.34 11.01 0.58
N SER A 39 -0.21 11.29 -0.09
CA SER A 39 -0.21 11.99 -1.38
C SER A 39 -0.95 11.21 -2.48
N ILE A 40 -0.71 9.89 -2.57
CA ILE A 40 -1.37 9.01 -3.54
C ILE A 40 -2.89 9.00 -3.30
N ILE A 41 -3.30 8.79 -2.04
CA ILE A 41 -4.73 8.76 -1.69
C ILE A 41 -5.40 10.10 -1.98
N GLY A 42 -4.75 11.23 -1.68
CA GLY A 42 -5.27 12.55 -2.01
C GLY A 42 -5.47 12.74 -3.52
N GLN A 43 -4.53 12.26 -4.35
CA GLN A 43 -4.67 12.29 -5.81
C GLN A 43 -5.83 11.39 -6.29
N MET A 44 -5.97 10.19 -5.73
CA MET A 44 -7.08 9.29 -6.05
C MET A 44 -8.45 9.86 -5.66
N GLN A 45 -8.52 10.63 -4.57
CA GLN A 45 -9.73 11.35 -4.17
C GLN A 45 -10.08 12.45 -5.18
N VAL A 46 -9.11 13.28 -5.58
CA VAL A 46 -9.32 14.34 -6.58
C VAL A 46 -9.72 13.76 -7.95
N ALA A 47 -9.14 12.62 -8.33
CA ALA A 47 -9.48 11.91 -9.56
C ALA A 47 -10.85 11.21 -9.52
N GLY A 48 -11.52 11.16 -8.36
CA GLY A 48 -12.79 10.45 -8.19
C GLY A 48 -12.67 8.92 -8.18
N THR A 49 -11.45 8.38 -8.14
CA THR A 49 -11.20 6.95 -7.98
C THR A 49 -11.70 6.44 -6.64
N ILE A 50 -11.59 7.27 -5.60
CA ILE A 50 -12.16 7.01 -4.27
C ILE A 50 -13.47 7.80 -4.14
N ALA A 51 -14.56 7.10 -3.84
CA ALA A 51 -15.87 7.73 -3.68
C ALA A 51 -15.92 8.64 -2.43
N PRO A 52 -16.71 9.74 -2.44
CA PRO A 52 -16.88 10.62 -1.28
C PRO A 52 -17.44 9.91 -0.04
N GLY A 53 -17.23 10.56 1.12
CA GLY A 53 -17.72 10.13 2.44
C GLY A 53 -16.62 9.62 3.37
N VAL A 54 -17.00 9.29 4.61
CA VAL A 54 -16.09 8.68 5.60
C VAL A 54 -16.01 7.19 5.34
N ARG A 55 -14.81 6.70 4.98
CA ARG A 55 -14.56 5.29 4.65
C ARG A 55 -13.21 4.85 5.18
N THR A 56 -13.09 3.57 5.51
CA THR A 56 -11.79 2.99 5.84
C THR A 56 -11.03 2.61 4.56
N PRO A 57 -9.68 2.63 4.58
CA PRO A 57 -8.88 2.36 3.38
C PRO A 57 -9.14 1.00 2.72
N ASP A 58 -9.36 -0.05 3.52
CA ASP A 58 -9.64 -1.43 3.06
C ASP A 58 -10.93 -1.55 2.24
N GLN A 59 -11.87 -0.62 2.42
CA GLN A 59 -13.14 -0.60 1.70
C GLN A 59 -13.12 0.30 0.46
N ALA A 60 -12.25 1.31 0.45
CA ALA A 60 -12.36 2.44 -0.48
C ALA A 60 -11.20 2.53 -1.47
N VAL A 61 -10.02 2.03 -1.10
CA VAL A 61 -8.80 2.17 -1.89
C VAL A 61 -8.63 0.96 -2.79
N PRO A 62 -8.54 1.13 -4.12
CA PRO A 62 -8.22 0.03 -5.02
C PRO A 62 -6.80 -0.47 -4.75
N TYR A 63 -6.69 -1.69 -4.20
CA TYR A 63 -5.44 -2.26 -3.72
C TYR A 63 -4.31 -2.19 -4.76
N GLN A 64 -4.52 -2.75 -5.96
CA GLN A 64 -3.46 -2.86 -6.96
C GLN A 64 -2.94 -1.49 -7.40
N ALA A 65 -3.85 -0.56 -7.72
CA ALA A 65 -3.47 0.80 -8.13
C ALA A 65 -2.68 1.56 -7.05
N TYR A 66 -3.00 1.32 -5.78
CA TYR A 66 -2.27 1.92 -4.66
C TYR A 66 -0.88 1.32 -4.47
N VAL A 67 -0.76 -0.01 -4.54
CA VAL A 67 0.52 -0.71 -4.44
C VAL A 67 1.44 -0.32 -5.61
N ASP A 68 0.91 -0.24 -6.83
CA ASP A 68 1.67 0.15 -8.02
C ASP A 68 2.17 1.59 -7.89
N ALA A 69 1.32 2.52 -7.44
CA ALA A 69 1.71 3.91 -7.23
C ALA A 69 2.78 4.08 -6.13
N LEU A 70 2.77 3.25 -5.08
CA LEU A 70 3.86 3.22 -4.10
C LEU A 70 5.16 2.69 -4.71
N ALA A 71 5.07 1.62 -5.53
CA ALA A 71 6.23 1.03 -6.19
C ALA A 71 6.93 2.01 -7.13
N GLU A 72 6.16 2.81 -7.89
CA GLU A 72 6.69 3.91 -8.72
C GLU A 72 7.51 4.95 -7.92
N ARG A 73 7.23 5.08 -6.62
CA ARG A 73 7.91 5.99 -5.69
C ARG A 73 8.99 5.29 -4.86
N GLY A 74 9.35 4.07 -5.25
CA GLY A 74 10.39 3.27 -4.61
C GLY A 74 9.98 2.67 -3.26
N VAL A 75 8.68 2.59 -2.95
CA VAL A 75 8.15 1.90 -1.76
C VAL A 75 7.45 0.63 -2.23
N ALA A 76 8.14 -0.49 -2.20
CA ALA A 76 7.63 -1.76 -2.74
C ALA A 76 7.00 -2.64 -1.65
N ILE A 77 5.80 -3.16 -1.92
CA ILE A 77 5.18 -4.23 -1.13
C ILE A 77 5.32 -5.52 -1.95
N GLN A 78 5.96 -6.53 -1.38
CA GLN A 78 6.22 -7.81 -2.03
C GLN A 78 5.27 -8.87 -1.49
N GLU A 79 4.60 -9.62 -2.36
CA GLU A 79 3.87 -10.85 -2.01
C GLU A 79 4.87 -12.03 -2.00
N LEU A 80 4.89 -12.79 -0.90
CA LEU A 80 5.85 -13.86 -0.67
C LEU A 80 5.25 -15.26 -0.85
N SER A 81 3.93 -15.42 -0.68
CA SER A 81 3.20 -16.70 -0.78
C SER A 81 1.72 -16.53 -1.07
#